data_AF-A0AA37LEP1-F1
#
_entry.id   AF-A0AA37LEP1-F1
#
_cell.length_a   1.000
_cell.length_b   1.000
_cell.length_c   1.000
_cell.angle_alpha   90.00
_cell.angle_beta   90.00
_cell.angle_gamma   90.00
#
_symmetry.space_group_name_H-M   'P 1'
#
loop_
_entity.id
_entity.type
_entity.pdbx_description
1 polymer ?
#
loop_
_entity_poly.entity_id
_entity_poly.type
_entity_poly.pdbx_seq_one_letter_code
_entity_poly.pdbx_strand_id
1 'polypeptide(L)'
;MLLHLKPDSDAYLENVWAWVADHDLDQSNRNQIDIYVARGMLIESKKAWLWGTSSEHCVFYQYQISGASNIAMGMIQTESPYYQPVPKAPQPFRTGLFPNDPTFNECSASDAGCYSAWALRIIDSSAVYILGAGLYSWFSDYSQECLNTNDCQKRAVEIQQSSDLWVYNLCTKAIVEMVTPIGGVATLAKDNINGFLSSILAWLEGSKDVTGQRDFEGFQLFTLNGLRNQNVPETCKTALSAKVLCDFWVSMFEEPGYRGTLGNKTLTDSVCDSGCGKSLQSWFDNVNAGCQGYNISGEIPTLHGGRIWAGYNETCLKDPETGLYCNDLIADFSSVGSIQEMPQSEMCSECYINRLALMQSSPYSIYDDNYKSDLELVYKTCGETGPTDIPPPVSPGSEEGPTLCLSEKWHTISQGASSCKQVASINNVSSVALYSMNPQIFDCNSIPDNTELCLPLSCGRIISYTDQDTCSGLEAAHDLEPGDVQRFNPWVYRDCSNLSDAIGFFGNLLCAAPQNGEYVHGGPGSGGDTVTPHPGGTGYTSFPIDPPNNATIAEGTTTKCGRWHVSAEGDSCATICLSSDINIALFIAANPSLGSEYSECTSSLVLGNAYCSGPTYDWEDTEEL
;
A
#
# COMPACT_ATOMS: atom_id res chain seq x y z
N MET A 1 5.70 -1.02 -10.99
CA MET A 1 5.20 0.31 -11.36
C MET A 1 6.42 1.09 -11.78
N LEU A 2 6.43 1.68 -12.97
CA LEU A 2 7.57 2.47 -13.45
C LEU A 2 7.43 3.95 -13.03
N LEU A 3 6.20 4.50 -13.07
CA LEU A 3 5.94 5.88 -12.69
C LEU A 3 4.54 6.03 -12.08
N HIS A 4 4.42 6.81 -10.99
CA HIS A 4 3.15 7.09 -10.32
C HIS A 4 3.00 8.60 -10.05
N LEU A 5 2.11 9.26 -10.77
CA LEU A 5 1.67 10.62 -10.47
C LEU A 5 0.49 10.56 -9.51
N LYS A 6 0.76 10.81 -8.22
CA LYS A 6 -0.23 10.78 -7.14
C LYS A 6 -1.30 11.88 -7.30
N PRO A 7 -2.46 11.78 -6.62
CA PRO A 7 -3.55 12.75 -6.73
C PRO A 7 -3.14 14.22 -6.55
N ASP A 8 -2.29 14.51 -5.56
CA ASP A 8 -1.87 15.88 -5.24
C ASP A 8 -0.60 16.33 -6.00
N SER A 9 -0.18 15.58 -7.02
CA SER A 9 0.99 15.92 -7.84
C SER A 9 0.60 16.74 -9.07
N ASP A 10 1.52 17.62 -9.48
CA ASP A 10 1.54 18.25 -10.80
C ASP A 10 2.82 17.83 -11.52
N ALA A 11 2.76 17.55 -12.81
CA ALA A 11 3.94 17.11 -13.56
C ALA A 11 4.00 17.67 -14.98
N TYR A 12 5.22 17.97 -15.43
CA TYR A 12 5.56 18.18 -16.83
C TYR A 12 6.65 17.16 -17.18
N LEU A 13 6.31 16.18 -18.02
CA LEU A 13 7.20 15.12 -18.45
C LEU A 13 7.46 15.29 -19.95
N GLU A 14 8.72 15.45 -20.33
CA GLU A 14 9.13 15.52 -21.73
C GLU A 14 10.24 14.51 -21.99
N ASN A 15 10.13 13.75 -23.09
CA ASN A 15 11.12 12.76 -23.50
C ASN A 15 11.41 11.71 -22.40
N VAL A 16 10.35 11.17 -21.80
CA VAL A 16 10.45 10.12 -20.77
C VAL A 16 10.08 8.77 -21.38
N TRP A 17 10.98 7.80 -21.24
CA TRP A 17 10.77 6.43 -21.69
C TRP A 17 10.72 5.47 -20.48
N ALA A 18 9.52 4.99 -20.17
CA ALA A 18 9.28 3.97 -19.16
C ALA A 18 9.31 2.58 -19.80
N TRP A 19 10.52 2.08 -20.00
CA TRP A 19 10.77 0.84 -20.72
C TRP A 19 10.99 -0.34 -19.77
N VAL A 20 10.32 -1.45 -20.07
CA VAL A 20 10.66 -2.77 -19.50
C VAL A 20 11.38 -3.53 -20.59
N ALA A 21 12.59 -4.02 -20.31
CA ALA A 21 13.42 -4.56 -21.36
C ALA A 21 12.81 -5.79 -22.06
N ASP A 22 12.58 -5.66 -23.36
CA ASP A 22 12.14 -6.74 -24.24
C ASP A 22 13.33 -7.50 -24.87
N HIS A 23 14.51 -6.90 -24.85
CA HIS A 23 15.78 -7.50 -25.29
C HIS A 23 16.98 -6.99 -24.48
N ASP A 24 18.07 -7.76 -24.51
CA ASP A 24 19.35 -7.40 -23.91
C ASP A 24 20.05 -6.28 -24.72
N LEU A 25 20.44 -5.20 -24.06
CA LEU A 25 21.10 -4.04 -24.68
C LEU A 25 22.60 -4.24 -24.89
N ASP A 26 23.24 -5.06 -24.06
CA ASP A 26 24.69 -5.15 -23.94
C ASP A 26 25.27 -6.33 -24.73
N GLN A 27 24.47 -7.39 -24.95
CA GLN A 27 24.88 -8.50 -25.80
C GLN A 27 24.77 -8.16 -27.28
N SER A 28 25.81 -8.52 -28.05
CA SER A 28 25.89 -8.22 -29.48
C SER A 28 24.75 -8.82 -30.32
N ASN A 29 24.13 -9.90 -29.84
CA ASN A 29 23.01 -10.57 -30.50
C ASN A 29 21.64 -10.00 -30.12
N ARG A 30 21.55 -9.11 -29.12
CA ARG A 30 20.30 -8.48 -28.64
C ARG A 30 19.16 -9.48 -28.46
N ASN A 31 19.45 -10.58 -27.77
CA ASN A 31 18.46 -11.62 -27.53
C ASN A 31 17.23 -11.03 -26.83
N GLN A 32 16.05 -11.47 -27.26
CA GLN A 32 14.79 -11.17 -26.56
C GLN A 32 14.79 -11.83 -25.17
N ILE A 33 14.21 -11.15 -24.19
CA ILE A 33 14.17 -11.57 -22.79
C ILE A 33 12.77 -11.34 -22.18
N ASP A 34 12.49 -12.11 -21.13
CA ASP A 34 11.29 -11.95 -20.32
C ASP A 34 11.61 -11.18 -19.03
N ILE A 35 11.11 -9.95 -18.92
CA ILE A 35 11.11 -9.19 -17.67
C ILE A 35 9.68 -8.83 -17.31
N TYR A 36 9.29 -9.18 -16.08
CA TYR A 36 7.95 -8.96 -15.58
C TYR A 36 7.91 -7.69 -14.74
N VAL A 37 7.20 -6.66 -15.24
CA VAL A 37 6.83 -5.47 -14.45
C VAL A 37 5.33 -5.25 -14.59
N ALA A 38 4.64 -5.16 -13.46
CA ALA A 38 3.19 -5.13 -13.47
C ALA A 38 2.58 -3.92 -14.21
N ARG A 39 3.15 -2.72 -14.04
CA ARG A 39 2.48 -1.45 -14.36
C ARG A 39 3.47 -0.43 -14.92
N GLY A 40 3.09 0.27 -15.98
CA GLY A 40 3.85 1.38 -16.56
C GLY A 40 3.67 2.67 -15.78
N MET A 41 2.94 3.62 -16.37
CA MET A 41 2.62 4.93 -15.78
C MET A 41 1.18 4.97 -15.24
N LEU A 42 1.03 5.15 -13.92
CA LEU A 42 -0.25 5.46 -13.27
C LEU A 42 -0.36 6.96 -13.02
N ILE A 43 -1.43 7.56 -13.52
CA ILE A 43 -1.70 8.99 -13.49
C ILE A 43 -3.01 9.24 -12.74
N GLU A 44 -2.90 9.77 -11.53
CA GLU A 44 -4.04 10.18 -10.69
C GLU A 44 -4.04 11.70 -10.42
N SER A 45 -3.01 12.39 -10.93
CA SER A 45 -2.79 13.84 -10.84
C SER A 45 -4.01 14.67 -11.30
N LYS A 46 -4.17 15.86 -10.71
CA LYS A 46 -5.18 16.83 -11.14
C LYS A 46 -4.70 17.78 -12.24
N LYS A 47 -3.44 17.66 -12.67
CA LYS A 47 -2.83 18.45 -13.73
C LYS A 47 -1.47 17.88 -14.16
N ALA A 48 -1.39 17.38 -15.39
CA ALA A 48 -0.12 16.91 -15.94
C ALA A 48 0.00 17.11 -17.45
N TRP A 49 1.25 17.23 -17.91
CA TRP A 49 1.62 17.25 -19.32
C TRP A 49 2.65 16.16 -19.61
N LEU A 50 2.43 15.39 -20.67
CA LEU A 50 3.32 14.31 -21.11
C LEU A 50 3.63 14.47 -22.60
N TRP A 51 4.79 15.06 -22.91
CA TRP A 51 5.22 15.36 -24.28
C TRP A 51 6.28 14.36 -24.76
N GLY A 52 5.96 13.60 -25.82
CA GLY A 52 6.87 12.60 -26.37
C GLY A 52 7.27 11.53 -25.35
N THR A 53 6.31 11.03 -24.58
CA THR A 53 6.55 9.96 -23.59
C THR A 53 6.22 8.59 -24.18
N SER A 54 6.90 7.56 -23.73
CA SER A 54 6.61 6.17 -24.08
C SER A 54 6.60 5.30 -22.81
N SER A 55 5.70 4.32 -22.77
CA SER A 55 5.68 3.29 -21.73
C SER A 55 5.41 1.94 -22.39
N GLU A 56 6.23 0.94 -22.08
CA GLU A 56 6.22 -0.31 -22.85
C GLU A 56 6.42 -1.56 -21.99
N HIS A 57 5.85 -2.67 -22.47
CA HIS A 57 6.06 -4.04 -22.01
C HIS A 57 5.71 -4.34 -20.54
N CYS A 58 4.85 -3.53 -19.93
CA CYS A 58 4.26 -3.82 -18.63
C CYS A 58 3.07 -4.79 -18.75
N VAL A 59 2.87 -5.65 -17.75
CA VAL A 59 1.90 -6.75 -17.77
C VAL A 59 0.44 -6.28 -17.74
N PHE A 60 0.10 -5.25 -16.95
CA PHE A 60 -1.28 -4.80 -16.74
C PHE A 60 -1.66 -3.71 -17.73
N TYR A 61 -0.84 -2.66 -17.77
CA TYR A 61 -1.06 -1.49 -18.61
C TYR A 61 0.23 -0.71 -18.82
N GLN A 62 0.29 0.01 -19.94
CA GLN A 62 1.35 0.97 -20.21
C GLN A 62 1.00 2.34 -19.62
N TYR A 63 -0.20 2.84 -19.89
CA TYR A 63 -0.75 4.05 -19.26
C TYR A 63 -2.09 3.78 -18.59
N GLN A 64 -2.26 4.26 -17.37
CA GLN A 64 -3.56 4.30 -16.70
C GLN A 64 -3.80 5.69 -16.11
N ILE A 65 -4.86 6.33 -16.58
CA ILE A 65 -5.37 7.61 -16.09
C ILE A 65 -6.58 7.29 -15.21
N SER A 66 -6.49 7.57 -13.91
CA SER A 66 -7.41 7.06 -12.90
C SER A 66 -7.80 8.14 -11.91
N GLY A 67 -9.06 8.57 -11.91
CA GLY A 67 -9.50 9.67 -11.06
C GLY A 67 -8.81 11.00 -11.37
N ALA A 68 -8.17 11.14 -12.53
CA ALA A 68 -7.32 12.27 -12.87
C ALA A 68 -8.13 13.38 -13.55
N SER A 69 -7.55 14.59 -13.60
CA SER A 69 -8.13 15.69 -14.38
C SER A 69 -7.08 16.56 -15.05
N ASN A 70 -7.45 17.28 -16.10
CA ASN A 70 -6.58 18.25 -16.79
C ASN A 70 -5.25 17.63 -17.26
N ILE A 71 -5.35 16.54 -18.00
CA ILE A 71 -4.20 15.77 -18.48
C ILE A 71 -4.05 16.03 -19.97
N ALA A 72 -2.86 16.45 -20.41
CA ALA A 72 -2.52 16.58 -21.82
C ALA A 72 -1.32 15.71 -22.16
N MET A 73 -1.44 14.88 -23.20
CA MET A 73 -0.38 13.94 -23.60
C MET A 73 -0.21 13.96 -25.12
N GLY A 74 1.01 13.96 -25.65
CA GLY A 74 1.22 13.99 -27.10
C GLY A 74 2.69 13.95 -27.54
N MET A 75 3.10 13.15 -28.53
CA MET A 75 2.51 11.84 -28.80
C MET A 75 2.87 10.89 -27.63
N ILE A 76 1.95 9.99 -27.31
CA ILE A 76 2.25 8.82 -26.46
C ILE A 76 2.53 7.60 -27.32
N GLN A 77 3.35 6.67 -26.83
CA GLN A 77 3.69 5.45 -27.54
C GLN A 77 3.71 4.25 -26.58
N THR A 78 3.21 3.10 -27.02
CA THR A 78 3.15 1.87 -26.22
C THR A 78 3.39 0.60 -27.02
N GLU A 79 4.03 -0.38 -26.39
CA GLU A 79 4.07 -1.77 -26.85
C GLU A 79 3.60 -2.72 -25.74
N SER A 80 2.83 -3.74 -26.12
CA SER A 80 2.56 -4.89 -25.24
C SER A 80 3.80 -5.77 -25.09
N PRO A 81 3.99 -6.45 -23.94
CA PRO A 81 5.12 -7.35 -23.76
C PRO A 81 5.03 -8.54 -24.72
N TYR A 82 6.17 -8.92 -25.31
CA TYR A 82 6.21 -9.86 -26.44
C TYR A 82 5.79 -11.29 -26.07
N TYR A 83 5.98 -11.66 -24.81
CA TYR A 83 5.58 -12.95 -24.27
C TYR A 83 4.08 -13.09 -24.07
N GLN A 84 3.32 -11.99 -23.94
CA GLN A 84 1.88 -12.12 -23.72
C GLN A 84 1.20 -12.77 -24.93
N PRO A 85 0.26 -13.70 -24.71
CA PRO A 85 -0.46 -13.97 -23.45
C PRO A 85 0.10 -15.15 -22.62
N VAL A 86 1.40 -15.45 -22.69
CA VAL A 86 2.06 -16.50 -21.90
C VAL A 86 3.13 -15.90 -20.98
N PRO A 87 2.87 -15.73 -19.67
CA PRO A 87 1.62 -16.00 -18.99
C PRO A 87 0.54 -14.94 -19.30
N LYS A 88 -0.72 -15.30 -19.05
CA LYS A 88 -1.89 -14.42 -19.24
C LYS A 88 -1.84 -13.29 -18.21
N ALA A 89 -2.05 -12.04 -18.61
CA ALA A 89 -2.27 -10.97 -17.63
C ALA A 89 -3.46 -11.35 -16.70
N PRO A 90 -3.39 -11.11 -15.38
CA PRO A 90 -2.38 -10.35 -14.64
C PRO A 90 -1.15 -11.16 -14.17
N GLN A 91 -1.01 -12.44 -14.53
CA GLN A 91 0.14 -13.23 -14.08
C GLN A 91 1.47 -12.64 -14.60
N PRO A 92 2.56 -12.67 -13.80
CA PRO A 92 2.72 -13.36 -12.50
C PRO A 92 2.28 -12.53 -11.27
N PHE A 93 1.62 -11.39 -11.48
CA PHE A 93 1.25 -10.48 -10.41
C PHE A 93 -0.19 -10.72 -9.92
N ARG A 94 -0.46 -10.21 -8.72
CA ARG A 94 -1.82 -10.05 -8.19
C ARG A 94 -2.27 -8.60 -8.39
N THR A 95 -3.54 -8.42 -8.68
CA THR A 95 -4.21 -7.12 -8.78
C THR A 95 -4.56 -6.60 -7.40
N GLY A 96 -4.93 -5.31 -7.30
CA GLY A 96 -5.41 -4.71 -6.05
C GLY A 96 -4.32 -4.04 -5.21
N LEU A 97 -3.14 -3.79 -5.78
CA LEU A 97 -2.18 -2.85 -5.16
C LEU A 97 -2.60 -1.40 -5.42
N PHE A 98 -3.33 -1.15 -6.51
CA PHE A 98 -3.98 0.14 -6.78
C PHE A 98 -5.47 -0.07 -7.09
N PRO A 99 -6.37 0.87 -6.69
CA PRO A 99 -7.83 0.65 -6.70
C PRO A 99 -8.39 0.24 -8.07
N ASN A 100 -7.76 0.72 -9.14
CA ASN A 100 -8.19 0.51 -10.51
C ASN A 100 -7.26 -0.42 -11.29
N ASP A 101 -6.53 -1.34 -10.65
CA ASP A 101 -5.79 -2.37 -11.39
C ASP A 101 -6.74 -3.21 -12.29
N PRO A 102 -6.36 -3.51 -13.54
CA PRO A 102 -7.20 -4.34 -14.41
C PRO A 102 -7.20 -5.79 -13.93
N THR A 103 -8.39 -6.39 -13.78
CA THR A 103 -8.56 -7.77 -13.29
C THR A 103 -8.55 -8.81 -14.38
N PHE A 104 -8.89 -8.44 -15.62
CA PHE A 104 -9.03 -9.35 -16.76
C PHE A 104 -10.09 -10.46 -16.56
N ASN A 105 -11.00 -10.30 -15.60
CA ASN A 105 -12.05 -11.27 -15.26
C ASN A 105 -13.15 -11.37 -16.34
N GLU A 106 -13.26 -10.36 -17.18
CA GLU A 106 -14.15 -10.31 -18.34
C GLU A 106 -13.64 -11.14 -19.52
N CYS A 107 -12.37 -11.57 -19.49
CA CYS A 107 -11.80 -12.38 -20.55
C CYS A 107 -12.24 -13.84 -20.45
N SER A 108 -12.68 -14.40 -21.58
CA SER A 108 -12.92 -15.84 -21.69
C SER A 108 -11.58 -16.57 -21.72
N ALA A 109 -11.51 -17.74 -21.07
CA ALA A 109 -10.32 -18.59 -21.10
C ALA A 109 -9.87 -18.96 -22.54
N SER A 110 -10.81 -18.98 -23.50
CA SER A 110 -10.58 -19.26 -24.92
C SER A 110 -10.06 -18.08 -25.74
N ASP A 111 -10.06 -16.87 -25.18
CA ASP A 111 -9.71 -15.62 -25.86
C ASP A 111 -8.36 -15.12 -25.36
N ALA A 112 -7.28 -15.71 -25.88
CA ALA A 112 -5.93 -15.46 -25.40
C ALA A 112 -5.51 -13.98 -25.58
N GLY A 113 -5.88 -13.35 -26.69
CA GLY A 113 -5.59 -11.93 -26.97
C GLY A 113 -6.36 -10.93 -26.09
N CYS A 114 -7.36 -11.39 -25.31
CA CYS A 114 -8.02 -10.57 -24.30
C CYS A 114 -7.13 -10.37 -23.06
N TYR A 115 -6.27 -11.34 -22.74
CA TYR A 115 -5.35 -11.32 -21.59
C TYR A 115 -4.02 -10.60 -21.90
N SER A 116 -4.08 -9.53 -22.68
CA SER A 116 -2.93 -8.70 -23.03
C SER A 116 -3.02 -7.34 -22.33
N ALA A 117 -1.88 -6.75 -22.01
CA ALA A 117 -1.78 -5.48 -21.33
C ALA A 117 -2.54 -4.37 -22.05
N TRP A 118 -3.20 -3.51 -21.31
CA TRP A 118 -3.82 -2.33 -21.88
C TRP A 118 -2.77 -1.32 -22.34
N ALA A 119 -2.94 -0.76 -23.54
CA ALA A 119 -2.10 0.35 -23.98
C ALA A 119 -2.43 1.61 -23.16
N LEU A 120 -3.72 1.89 -23.01
CA LEU A 120 -4.22 3.05 -22.29
C LEU A 120 -5.55 2.71 -21.60
N ARG A 121 -5.69 3.11 -20.33
CA ARG A 121 -6.96 3.07 -19.61
C ARG A 121 -7.29 4.46 -19.09
N ILE A 122 -8.55 4.89 -19.24
CA ILE A 122 -9.06 6.17 -18.74
C ILE A 122 -10.30 5.89 -17.89
N ILE A 123 -10.16 6.04 -16.57
CA ILE A 123 -11.15 5.59 -15.58
C ILE A 123 -11.49 6.76 -14.66
N ASP A 124 -12.78 7.05 -14.49
CA ASP A 124 -13.28 8.08 -13.56
C ASP A 124 -12.55 9.44 -13.74
N SER A 125 -12.18 9.81 -14.98
CA SER A 125 -11.29 10.95 -15.26
C SER A 125 -11.97 12.00 -16.16
N SER A 126 -11.48 13.23 -16.11
CA SER A 126 -12.05 14.33 -16.89
C SER A 126 -11.02 15.27 -17.51
N ALA A 127 -11.37 15.93 -18.62
CA ALA A 127 -10.48 16.86 -19.30
C ALA A 127 -9.12 16.21 -19.67
N VAL A 128 -9.21 15.11 -20.44
CA VAL A 128 -8.04 14.34 -20.90
C VAL A 128 -7.88 14.52 -22.41
N TYR A 129 -6.74 15.09 -22.81
CA TYR A 129 -6.42 15.44 -24.17
C TYR A 129 -5.22 14.63 -24.66
N ILE A 130 -5.44 13.75 -25.64
CA ILE A 130 -4.42 12.91 -26.24
C ILE A 130 -4.19 13.41 -27.67
N LEU A 131 -3.07 14.09 -27.87
CA LEU A 131 -2.67 14.77 -29.10
C LEU A 131 -1.69 13.88 -29.88
N GLY A 132 -2.15 12.69 -30.26
CA GLY A 132 -1.37 11.66 -30.94
C GLY A 132 -1.07 10.47 -30.03
N ALA A 133 -1.32 9.26 -30.54
CA ALA A 133 -0.99 8.02 -29.86
C ALA A 133 -0.56 6.93 -30.86
N GLY A 134 0.53 6.25 -30.59
CA GLY A 134 0.99 5.06 -31.33
C GLY A 134 0.98 3.84 -30.42
N LEU A 135 -0.02 2.97 -30.56
CA LEU A 135 -0.24 1.86 -29.62
C LEU A 135 -0.11 0.51 -30.34
N TYR A 136 0.90 -0.29 -30.02
CA TYR A 136 1.28 -1.43 -30.84
C TYR A 136 1.21 -2.75 -30.07
N SER A 137 0.78 -3.79 -30.78
CA SER A 137 0.94 -5.18 -30.38
C SER A 137 1.59 -5.91 -31.54
N TRP A 138 2.79 -6.46 -31.31
CA TRP A 138 3.61 -7.05 -32.36
C TRP A 138 3.60 -8.57 -32.37
N PHE A 139 3.27 -9.17 -31.23
CA PHE A 139 3.48 -10.59 -30.96
C PHE A 139 2.28 -11.20 -30.23
N SER A 140 2.19 -12.51 -30.35
CA SER A 140 1.47 -13.40 -29.44
C SER A 140 2.41 -14.55 -29.10
N ASP A 141 2.89 -14.61 -27.85
CA ASP A 141 3.89 -15.59 -27.41
C ASP A 141 5.13 -15.63 -28.34
N TYR A 142 5.74 -14.46 -28.54
CA TYR A 142 6.88 -14.24 -29.47
C TYR A 142 6.63 -14.56 -30.96
N SER A 143 5.45 -15.05 -31.33
CA SER A 143 5.07 -15.25 -32.73
C SER A 143 4.50 -13.96 -33.33
N GLN A 144 4.92 -13.63 -34.55
CA GLN A 144 4.38 -12.51 -35.33
C GLN A 144 3.33 -12.95 -36.36
N GLU A 145 2.87 -14.21 -36.35
CA GLU A 145 1.88 -14.70 -37.32
C GLU A 145 0.58 -13.88 -37.29
N CYS A 146 0.20 -13.40 -36.10
CA CYS A 146 -0.97 -12.53 -35.88
C CYS A 146 -0.89 -11.17 -36.61
N LEU A 147 0.28 -10.74 -37.08
CA LEU A 147 0.41 -9.53 -37.90
C LEU A 147 -0.25 -9.68 -39.27
N ASN A 148 -0.37 -10.91 -39.80
CA ASN A 148 -1.04 -11.17 -41.08
C ASN A 148 -2.54 -10.89 -41.01
N THR A 149 -3.13 -11.12 -39.84
CA THR A 149 -4.56 -10.96 -39.54
C THR A 149 -4.86 -9.69 -38.76
N ASN A 150 -3.83 -8.98 -38.28
CA ASN A 150 -3.90 -7.78 -37.44
C ASN A 150 -4.70 -8.01 -36.13
N ASP A 151 -4.48 -9.14 -35.48
CA ASP A 151 -5.22 -9.60 -34.29
C ASP A 151 -4.33 -10.16 -33.17
N CYS A 152 -3.10 -9.64 -33.03
CA CYS A 152 -2.18 -10.02 -31.94
C CYS A 152 -2.78 -9.75 -30.55
N GLN A 153 -3.58 -8.70 -30.44
CA GLN A 153 -4.26 -8.32 -29.21
C GLN A 153 -5.70 -7.93 -29.49
N LYS A 154 -6.61 -8.23 -28.55
CA LYS A 154 -8.02 -7.92 -28.73
C LYS A 154 -8.33 -6.44 -28.61
N ARG A 155 -7.80 -5.76 -27.60
CA ARG A 155 -8.24 -4.42 -27.17
C ARG A 155 -7.10 -3.60 -26.59
N ALA A 156 -7.05 -2.29 -26.87
CA ALA A 156 -5.93 -1.43 -26.47
C ALA A 156 -6.30 -0.24 -25.59
N VAL A 157 -7.37 0.49 -25.91
CA VAL A 157 -7.83 1.65 -25.13
C VAL A 157 -9.12 1.34 -24.41
N GLU A 158 -9.09 1.33 -23.08
CA GLU A 158 -10.29 1.22 -22.26
C GLU A 158 -10.72 2.61 -21.76
N ILE A 159 -12.03 2.88 -21.83
CA ILE A 159 -12.60 4.09 -21.25
C ILE A 159 -13.79 3.72 -20.38
N GLN A 160 -13.80 4.25 -19.16
CA GLN A 160 -14.82 3.99 -18.16
C GLN A 160 -15.15 5.27 -17.39
N GLN A 161 -16.44 5.59 -17.30
CA GLN A 161 -17.01 6.69 -16.51
C GLN A 161 -16.21 8.00 -16.61
N SER A 162 -15.80 8.38 -17.83
CA SER A 162 -14.90 9.52 -18.06
C SER A 162 -15.53 10.52 -19.03
N SER A 163 -15.23 11.81 -18.88
CA SER A 163 -15.87 12.89 -19.68
C SER A 163 -14.86 13.92 -20.18
N ASP A 164 -15.21 14.71 -21.18
CA ASP A 164 -14.31 15.68 -21.82
C ASP A 164 -13.01 15.02 -22.30
N LEU A 165 -13.17 14.01 -23.16
CA LEU A 165 -12.10 13.21 -23.73
C LEU A 165 -11.88 13.58 -25.19
N TRP A 166 -10.62 13.86 -25.52
CA TRP A 166 -10.23 14.26 -26.87
C TRP A 166 -9.05 13.41 -27.32
N VAL A 167 -9.28 12.45 -28.20
CA VAL A 167 -8.22 11.59 -28.73
C VAL A 167 -8.02 11.91 -30.21
N TYR A 168 -6.90 12.54 -30.52
CA TYR A 168 -6.49 12.87 -31.89
C TYR A 168 -5.37 11.96 -32.34
N ASN A 169 -5.39 11.64 -33.64
CA ASN A 169 -4.34 10.88 -34.32
C ASN A 169 -3.95 9.60 -33.57
N LEU A 170 -4.96 8.76 -33.26
CA LEU A 170 -4.78 7.46 -32.62
C LEU A 170 -4.43 6.43 -33.70
N CYS A 171 -3.24 5.86 -33.61
CA CYS A 171 -2.74 4.82 -34.47
C CYS A 171 -2.53 3.53 -33.66
N THR A 172 -3.01 2.41 -34.17
CA THR A 172 -2.80 1.10 -33.55
C THR A 172 -2.20 0.09 -34.53
N LYS A 173 -1.49 -0.92 -34.01
CA LYS A 173 -1.03 -2.07 -34.80
C LYS A 173 -1.49 -3.39 -34.21
N ALA A 174 -2.10 -4.21 -35.07
CA ALA A 174 -2.55 -5.57 -34.80
C ALA A 174 -3.37 -5.72 -33.51
N ILE A 175 -4.23 -4.73 -33.28
CA ILE A 175 -5.21 -4.68 -32.20
C ILE A 175 -6.59 -4.71 -32.86
N VAL A 176 -7.48 -5.61 -32.44
CA VAL A 176 -8.82 -5.75 -33.05
C VAL A 176 -9.72 -4.55 -32.72
N GLU A 177 -9.78 -4.16 -31.46
CA GLU A 177 -10.56 -3.05 -30.91
C GLU A 177 -9.63 -1.89 -30.53
N MET A 178 -9.63 -0.83 -31.34
CA MET A 178 -8.79 0.35 -31.11
C MET A 178 -9.21 1.08 -29.83
N VAL A 179 -10.52 1.21 -29.61
CA VAL A 179 -11.13 1.83 -28.43
C VAL A 179 -12.32 0.98 -27.98
N THR A 180 -12.34 0.62 -26.70
CA THR A 180 -13.36 -0.24 -26.07
C THR A 180 -13.97 0.50 -24.87
N PRO A 181 -14.98 1.36 -25.07
CA PRO A 181 -15.69 2.00 -23.98
C PRO A 181 -16.59 0.98 -23.25
N ILE A 182 -16.59 1.01 -21.91
CA ILE A 182 -17.46 0.14 -21.10
C ILE A 182 -18.95 0.42 -21.41
N GLY A 183 -19.74 -0.64 -21.63
CA GLY A 183 -21.16 -0.51 -21.99
C GLY A 183 -21.42 0.10 -23.38
N GLY A 184 -20.37 0.45 -24.13
CA GLY A 184 -20.46 1.08 -25.45
C GLY A 184 -20.06 0.14 -26.59
N VAL A 185 -20.01 0.71 -27.81
CA VAL A 185 -19.61 -0.02 -29.02
C VAL A 185 -18.12 0.17 -29.26
N ALA A 186 -17.38 -0.92 -29.41
CA ALA A 186 -15.96 -0.87 -29.72
C ALA A 186 -15.70 -0.29 -31.11
N THR A 187 -14.67 0.56 -31.23
CA THR A 187 -14.18 1.06 -32.51
C THR A 187 -13.16 0.08 -33.08
N LEU A 188 -13.47 -0.56 -34.20
CA LEU A 188 -12.68 -1.67 -34.73
C LEU A 188 -11.57 -1.20 -35.67
N ALA A 189 -10.40 -1.83 -35.56
CA ALA A 189 -9.24 -1.52 -36.40
C ALA A 189 -9.45 -1.89 -37.87
N LYS A 190 -10.23 -2.96 -38.14
CA LYS A 190 -10.55 -3.41 -39.50
C LYS A 190 -11.23 -2.34 -40.35
N ASP A 191 -11.95 -1.43 -39.71
CA ASP A 191 -12.69 -0.34 -40.38
C ASP A 191 -11.83 0.92 -40.56
N ASN A 192 -10.61 0.92 -40.00
CA ASN A 192 -9.72 2.08 -39.92
C ASN A 192 -8.30 1.79 -40.44
N ILE A 193 -8.11 0.72 -41.23
CA ILE A 193 -6.80 0.35 -41.79
C ILE A 193 -6.28 1.49 -42.68
N ASN A 194 -5.08 1.98 -42.37
CA ASN A 194 -4.41 3.06 -43.09
C ASN A 194 -2.92 2.72 -43.31
N GLY A 195 -2.66 1.96 -44.37
CA GLY A 195 -1.32 1.47 -44.68
C GLY A 195 -0.88 0.38 -43.70
N PHE A 196 0.21 0.63 -42.99
CA PHE A 196 0.78 -0.35 -42.06
C PHE A 196 0.00 -0.46 -40.73
N LEU A 197 -0.61 0.64 -40.30
CA LEU A 197 -1.35 0.79 -39.04
C LEU A 197 -2.85 0.92 -39.32
N SER A 198 -3.68 0.84 -38.29
CA SER A 198 -5.04 1.40 -38.31
C SER A 198 -5.03 2.75 -37.61
N SER A 199 -5.71 3.76 -38.18
CA SER A 199 -5.64 5.14 -37.67
C SER A 199 -7.01 5.81 -37.58
N ILE A 200 -7.26 6.50 -36.47
CA ILE A 200 -8.41 7.38 -36.25
C ILE A 200 -7.89 8.82 -36.13
N LEU A 201 -8.37 9.71 -36.99
CA LEU A 201 -7.95 11.12 -37.00
C LEU A 201 -8.41 11.85 -35.73
N ALA A 202 -9.67 11.64 -35.33
CA ALA A 202 -10.26 12.19 -34.12
C ALA A 202 -11.33 11.23 -33.60
N TRP A 203 -11.24 10.89 -32.32
CA TRP A 203 -12.23 10.12 -31.58
C TRP A 203 -12.75 11.01 -30.45
N LEU A 204 -14.00 11.45 -30.57
CA LEU A 204 -14.61 12.50 -29.74
C LEU A 204 -16.02 12.06 -29.36
N GLU A 205 -16.33 12.05 -28.07
CA GLU A 205 -17.66 11.68 -27.55
C GLU A 205 -18.46 12.90 -27.05
N GLY A 206 -17.84 14.09 -27.00
CA GLY A 206 -18.46 15.33 -26.52
C GLY A 206 -17.96 15.76 -25.13
N SER A 207 -17.90 17.07 -24.87
CA SER A 207 -17.32 17.60 -23.61
C SER A 207 -18.22 17.43 -22.38
N LYS A 208 -19.49 17.04 -22.58
CA LYS A 208 -20.48 16.84 -21.51
C LYS A 208 -20.95 15.40 -21.37
N ASP A 209 -20.63 14.57 -22.35
CA ASP A 209 -21.07 13.18 -22.38
C ASP A 209 -20.09 12.32 -21.57
N VAL A 210 -20.64 11.33 -20.88
CA VAL A 210 -19.85 10.35 -20.11
C VAL A 210 -19.59 9.16 -21.01
N THR A 211 -18.33 9.00 -21.39
CA THR A 211 -17.86 7.84 -22.14
C THR A 211 -17.65 6.66 -21.21
N GLY A 212 -18.06 5.48 -21.66
CA GLY A 212 -17.85 4.26 -20.88
C GLY A 212 -18.72 4.20 -19.63
N GLN A 213 -19.94 4.74 -19.70
CA GLN A 213 -20.83 4.86 -18.54
C GLN A 213 -21.07 3.48 -17.93
N ARG A 214 -20.84 3.37 -16.62
CA ARG A 214 -21.18 2.17 -15.86
C ARG A 214 -22.67 2.12 -15.61
N ASP A 215 -23.19 0.91 -15.43
CA ASP A 215 -24.56 0.69 -14.95
C ASP A 215 -24.77 1.33 -13.56
N PHE A 216 -23.72 1.32 -12.73
CA PHE A 216 -23.71 1.94 -11.40
C PHE A 216 -22.53 2.90 -11.24
N GLU A 217 -22.79 4.10 -10.71
CA GLU A 217 -21.72 5.01 -10.28
C GLU A 217 -20.83 4.34 -9.23
N GLY A 218 -21.44 3.51 -8.37
CA GLY A 218 -20.82 2.76 -7.27
C GLY A 218 -20.57 3.61 -6.02
N PHE A 219 -20.25 2.93 -4.91
CA PHE A 219 -19.92 3.57 -3.64
C PHE A 219 -18.67 2.95 -3.01
N GLN A 220 -18.09 3.64 -2.02
CA GLN A 220 -16.94 3.14 -1.26
C GLN A 220 -17.34 3.02 0.20
N LEU A 221 -17.00 1.89 0.82
CA LEU A 221 -17.18 1.69 2.26
C LEU A 221 -16.12 2.45 3.07
N PHE A 222 -14.91 2.54 2.51
CA PHE A 222 -13.79 3.27 3.11
C PHE A 222 -13.16 4.20 2.09
N THR A 223 -12.63 5.33 2.54
CA THR A 223 -11.85 6.22 1.69
C THR A 223 -10.37 6.09 2.02
N LEU A 224 -9.48 6.22 1.03
CA LEU A 224 -8.02 6.21 1.26
C LEU A 224 -7.59 7.24 2.31
N ASN A 225 -8.22 8.43 2.30
CA ASN A 225 -7.96 9.45 3.31
C ASN A 225 -8.42 9.03 4.71
N GLY A 226 -9.58 8.38 4.83
CA GLY A 226 -10.06 7.82 6.10
C GLY A 226 -9.17 6.70 6.64
N LEU A 227 -8.50 5.96 5.75
CA LEU A 227 -7.58 4.88 6.11
C LEU A 227 -6.13 5.35 6.35
N ARG A 228 -5.83 6.65 6.19
CA ARG A 228 -4.47 7.18 6.25
C ARG A 228 -3.74 6.84 7.56
N ASN A 229 -4.46 6.89 8.68
CA ASN A 229 -3.93 6.62 10.01
C ASN A 229 -4.12 5.17 10.48
N GLN A 230 -4.74 4.32 9.66
CA GLN A 230 -4.94 2.92 10.00
C GLN A 230 -3.64 2.14 9.78
N ASN A 231 -3.25 1.34 10.76
CA ASN A 231 -2.04 0.53 10.72
C ASN A 231 -2.25 -0.75 9.90
N VAL A 232 -2.51 -0.59 8.60
CA VAL A 232 -2.72 -1.69 7.65
C VAL A 232 -1.87 -1.49 6.39
N PRO A 233 -1.50 -2.57 5.68
CA PRO A 233 -0.70 -2.47 4.45
C PRO A 233 -1.42 -1.67 3.36
N GLU A 234 -0.66 -1.08 2.43
CA GLU A 234 -1.25 -0.32 1.31
C GLU A 234 -2.14 -1.19 0.40
N THR A 235 -1.85 -2.48 0.28
CA THR A 235 -2.73 -3.45 -0.39
C THR A 235 -4.08 -3.57 0.33
N CYS A 236 -4.08 -3.56 1.67
CA CYS A 236 -5.31 -3.56 2.45
C CYS A 236 -6.08 -2.25 2.28
N LYS A 237 -5.40 -1.09 2.36
CA LYS A 237 -6.05 0.22 2.15
C LYS A 237 -6.69 0.32 0.78
N THR A 238 -5.99 -0.19 -0.23
CA THR A 238 -6.50 -0.27 -1.60
C THR A 238 -7.73 -1.15 -1.70
N ALA A 239 -7.69 -2.36 -1.15
CA ALA A 239 -8.84 -3.27 -1.17
C ALA A 239 -10.05 -2.68 -0.44
N LEU A 240 -9.85 -2.11 0.76
CA LEU A 240 -10.92 -1.49 1.55
C LEU A 240 -11.55 -0.29 0.83
N SER A 241 -10.73 0.50 0.14
CA SER A 241 -11.19 1.67 -0.62
C SER A 241 -11.65 1.34 -2.05
N ALA A 242 -11.66 0.07 -2.45
CA ALA A 242 -12.17 -0.30 -3.77
C ALA A 242 -13.67 0.05 -3.88
N LYS A 243 -14.07 0.54 -5.06
CA LYS A 243 -15.44 0.95 -5.33
C LYS A 243 -16.32 -0.29 -5.55
N VAL A 244 -17.45 -0.35 -4.87
CA VAL A 244 -18.50 -1.36 -5.04
C VAL A 244 -19.47 -0.86 -6.11
N LEU A 245 -19.50 -1.53 -7.26
CA LEU A 245 -20.31 -1.18 -8.43
C LEU A 245 -21.72 -1.79 -8.30
N CYS A 246 -22.48 -1.26 -7.35
CA CYS A 246 -23.86 -1.64 -7.07
C CYS A 246 -24.75 -0.41 -7.00
N ASP A 247 -26.07 -0.64 -7.07
CA ASP A 247 -27.06 0.35 -6.65
C ASP A 247 -26.74 0.83 -5.23
N PHE A 248 -26.80 2.15 -5.00
CA PHE A 248 -26.49 2.74 -3.69
C PHE A 248 -27.36 2.18 -2.57
N TRP A 249 -28.57 1.69 -2.87
CA TRP A 249 -29.45 1.04 -1.89
C TRP A 249 -28.78 -0.12 -1.15
N VAL A 250 -27.86 -0.83 -1.81
CA VAL A 250 -27.11 -1.96 -1.24
C VAL A 250 -26.21 -1.53 -0.07
N SER A 251 -25.78 -0.26 -0.02
CA SER A 251 -25.03 0.29 1.13
C SER A 251 -25.82 0.29 2.44
N MET A 252 -27.16 0.22 2.37
CA MET A 252 -28.01 0.15 3.57
C MET A 252 -27.94 -1.21 4.28
N PHE A 253 -27.22 -2.19 3.72
CA PHE A 253 -27.09 -3.54 4.26
C PHE A 253 -25.88 -3.72 5.20
N GLU A 254 -25.26 -2.63 5.66
CA GLU A 254 -24.09 -2.65 6.56
C GLU A 254 -24.38 -3.22 7.95
N GLU A 255 -25.64 -3.21 8.38
CA GLU A 255 -26.05 -3.78 9.67
C GLU A 255 -26.70 -5.16 9.51
N PRO A 256 -26.52 -6.10 10.46
CA PRO A 256 -27.13 -7.41 10.40
C PRO A 256 -28.66 -7.27 10.45
N GLY A 257 -29.34 -7.89 9.50
CA GLY A 257 -30.80 -7.93 9.50
C GLY A 257 -31.35 -8.72 8.32
N TYR A 258 -32.51 -9.33 8.52
CA TYR A 258 -33.31 -9.89 7.44
C TYR A 258 -33.87 -8.75 6.59
N ARG A 259 -33.64 -8.78 5.27
CA ARG A 259 -33.95 -7.63 4.38
C ARG A 259 -35.41 -7.58 3.99
N GLY A 260 -36.04 -8.75 3.84
CA GLY A 260 -37.42 -8.84 3.37
C GLY A 260 -37.60 -8.28 1.96
N THR A 261 -38.86 -8.03 1.58
CA THR A 261 -39.19 -7.45 0.27
C THR A 261 -38.84 -5.97 0.21
N LEU A 262 -38.34 -5.52 -0.95
CA LEU A 262 -38.15 -4.09 -1.23
C LEU A 262 -39.44 -3.41 -1.71
N GLY A 263 -40.52 -4.17 -1.95
CA GLY A 263 -41.82 -3.68 -2.40
C GLY A 263 -41.82 -3.05 -3.80
N ASN A 264 -40.71 -3.11 -4.53
CA ASN A 264 -40.56 -2.51 -5.85
C ASN A 264 -39.63 -3.36 -6.73
N LYS A 265 -40.21 -4.03 -7.73
CA LYS A 265 -39.47 -4.92 -8.64
C LYS A 265 -38.31 -4.23 -9.35
N THR A 266 -38.49 -2.99 -9.82
CA THR A 266 -37.43 -2.24 -10.52
C THR A 266 -36.23 -2.00 -9.61
N LEU A 267 -36.49 -1.66 -8.33
CA LEU A 267 -35.43 -1.52 -7.34
C LEU A 267 -34.79 -2.87 -7.02
N THR A 268 -35.59 -3.93 -6.85
CA THR A 268 -35.05 -5.29 -6.61
C THR A 268 -34.19 -5.76 -7.78
N ASP A 269 -34.58 -5.53 -9.02
CA ASP A 269 -33.76 -5.85 -10.20
C ASP A 269 -32.44 -5.06 -10.23
N SER A 270 -32.46 -3.79 -9.82
CA SER A 270 -31.26 -2.96 -9.70
C SER A 270 -30.30 -3.45 -8.61
N VAL A 271 -30.84 -3.72 -7.41
CA VAL A 271 -30.12 -4.28 -6.27
C VAL A 271 -29.54 -5.66 -6.61
N CYS A 272 -30.28 -6.47 -7.37
CA CYS A 272 -29.93 -7.84 -7.73
C CYS A 272 -29.25 -7.98 -9.08
N ASP A 273 -28.67 -6.90 -9.60
CA ASP A 273 -27.85 -6.98 -10.78
C ASP A 273 -26.67 -7.95 -10.55
N SER A 274 -26.36 -8.74 -11.59
CA SER A 274 -25.31 -9.76 -11.51
C SER A 274 -23.90 -9.17 -11.50
N GLY A 275 -23.71 -7.99 -12.10
CA GLY A 275 -22.48 -7.20 -12.01
C GLY A 275 -22.25 -6.67 -10.60
N CYS A 276 -23.31 -6.23 -9.92
CA CYS A 276 -23.26 -5.87 -8.50
C CYS A 276 -22.78 -7.04 -7.62
N GLY A 277 -23.36 -8.23 -7.77
CA GLY A 277 -22.95 -9.42 -7.01
C GLY A 277 -21.48 -9.79 -7.22
N LYS A 278 -20.98 -9.71 -8.46
CA LYS A 278 -19.56 -9.90 -8.78
C LYS A 278 -18.67 -8.82 -8.17
N SER A 279 -19.13 -7.56 -8.14
CA SER A 279 -18.40 -6.47 -7.53
C SER A 279 -18.27 -6.63 -6.01
N LEU A 280 -19.33 -7.07 -5.32
CA LEU A 280 -19.31 -7.36 -3.89
C LEU A 280 -18.37 -8.51 -3.55
N GLN A 281 -18.47 -9.61 -4.30
CA GLN A 281 -17.56 -10.75 -4.16
C GLN A 281 -16.11 -10.32 -4.33
N SER A 282 -15.80 -9.58 -5.41
CA SER A 282 -14.45 -9.07 -5.68
C SER A 282 -13.95 -8.19 -4.55
N TRP A 283 -14.78 -7.26 -4.05
CA TRP A 283 -14.41 -6.42 -2.90
C TRP A 283 -14.08 -7.29 -1.67
N PHE A 284 -14.96 -8.23 -1.34
CA PHE A 284 -14.81 -9.08 -0.16
C PHE A 284 -13.56 -9.95 -0.24
N ASP A 285 -13.35 -10.64 -1.38
CA ASP A 285 -12.21 -11.53 -1.59
C ASP A 285 -10.88 -10.74 -1.52
N ASN A 286 -10.84 -9.55 -2.10
CA ASN A 286 -9.66 -8.69 -2.06
C ASN A 286 -9.38 -8.14 -0.66
N VAL A 287 -10.40 -7.76 0.11
CA VAL A 287 -10.22 -7.32 1.51
C VAL A 287 -9.79 -8.49 2.39
N ASN A 288 -10.41 -9.66 2.23
CA ASN A 288 -10.05 -10.86 2.98
C ASN A 288 -8.59 -11.27 2.72
N ALA A 289 -8.13 -11.23 1.46
CA ALA A 289 -6.76 -11.56 1.09
C ALA A 289 -5.75 -10.44 1.44
N GLY A 290 -6.13 -9.18 1.23
CA GLY A 290 -5.24 -8.02 1.38
C GLY A 290 -5.09 -7.53 2.81
N CYS A 291 -6.06 -7.82 3.68
CA CYS A 291 -6.12 -7.35 5.07
C CYS A 291 -6.05 -8.49 6.10
N GLN A 292 -5.63 -9.69 5.70
CA GLN A 292 -5.54 -10.85 6.59
C GLN A 292 -4.68 -10.53 7.84
N GLY A 293 -5.23 -10.77 9.03
CA GLY A 293 -4.55 -10.53 10.31
C GLY A 293 -4.58 -9.09 10.81
N TYR A 294 -5.21 -8.16 10.08
CA TYR A 294 -5.36 -6.77 10.49
C TYR A 294 -6.76 -6.50 11.04
N ASN A 295 -6.88 -5.44 11.83
CA ASN A 295 -8.16 -4.88 12.25
C ASN A 295 -8.30 -3.44 11.74
N ILE A 296 -9.54 -2.98 11.61
CA ILE A 296 -9.88 -1.59 11.33
C ILE A 296 -10.76 -1.12 12.49
N SER A 297 -10.24 -0.21 13.32
CA SER A 297 -11.00 0.35 14.46
C SER A 297 -11.58 -0.71 15.43
N GLY A 298 -10.88 -1.84 15.61
CA GLY A 298 -11.32 -2.93 16.49
C GLY A 298 -12.22 -3.99 15.83
N GLU A 299 -12.50 -3.84 14.53
CA GLU A 299 -13.33 -4.78 13.76
C GLU A 299 -12.50 -5.51 12.70
N ILE A 300 -13.02 -6.65 12.25
CA ILE A 300 -12.46 -7.33 11.07
C ILE A 300 -12.70 -6.50 9.80
N PRO A 301 -11.69 -6.34 8.92
CA PRO A 301 -11.77 -5.51 7.72
C PRO A 301 -12.94 -5.84 6.78
N THR A 302 -13.38 -7.11 6.76
CA THR A 302 -14.49 -7.58 5.92
C THR A 302 -15.87 -7.35 6.51
N LEU A 303 -16.02 -6.77 7.71
CA LEU A 303 -17.29 -6.79 8.46
C LEU A 303 -18.45 -6.20 7.68
N HIS A 304 -18.34 -4.93 7.31
CA HIS A 304 -19.42 -4.20 6.64
C HIS A 304 -19.71 -4.75 5.24
N GLY A 305 -18.68 -4.98 4.42
CA GLY A 305 -18.88 -5.54 3.08
C GLY A 305 -19.38 -6.99 3.10
N GLY A 306 -19.00 -7.79 4.10
CA GLY A 306 -19.54 -9.13 4.31
C GLY A 306 -21.03 -9.13 4.66
N ARG A 307 -21.48 -8.20 5.51
CA ARG A 307 -22.89 -8.01 5.84
C ARG A 307 -23.70 -7.54 4.63
N ILE A 308 -23.14 -6.62 3.85
CA ILE A 308 -23.74 -6.18 2.59
C ILE A 308 -23.89 -7.35 1.63
N TRP A 309 -22.83 -8.14 1.45
CA TRP A 309 -22.84 -9.27 0.51
C TRP A 309 -23.81 -10.37 0.96
N ALA A 310 -23.87 -10.67 2.26
CA ALA A 310 -24.88 -11.58 2.81
C ALA A 310 -26.31 -11.07 2.57
N GLY A 311 -26.56 -9.78 2.80
CA GLY A 311 -27.84 -9.14 2.54
C GLY A 311 -28.23 -9.14 1.06
N TYR A 312 -27.26 -8.93 0.16
CA TYR A 312 -27.45 -9.06 -1.29
C TYR A 312 -27.87 -10.49 -1.66
N ASN A 313 -27.12 -11.50 -1.21
CA ASN A 313 -27.42 -12.90 -1.54
C ASN A 313 -28.83 -13.30 -1.06
N GLU A 314 -29.22 -12.87 0.15
CA GLU A 314 -30.56 -13.08 0.69
C GLU A 314 -31.64 -12.40 -0.14
N THR A 315 -31.49 -11.10 -0.41
CA THR A 315 -32.47 -10.29 -1.15
C THR A 315 -32.67 -10.80 -2.58
N CYS A 316 -31.60 -11.32 -3.18
CA CYS A 316 -31.55 -11.71 -4.58
C CYS A 316 -31.81 -13.19 -4.83
N LEU A 317 -32.16 -13.94 -3.78
CA LEU A 317 -32.63 -15.31 -3.90
C LEU A 317 -33.91 -15.33 -4.75
N LYS A 318 -33.92 -16.19 -5.78
CA LYS A 318 -35.06 -16.41 -6.66
C LYS A 318 -35.57 -17.83 -6.54
N ASP A 319 -36.87 -17.97 -6.67
CA ASP A 319 -37.51 -19.24 -6.89
C ASP A 319 -37.12 -19.78 -8.28
N PRO A 320 -36.52 -20.97 -8.39
CA PRO A 320 -36.07 -21.49 -9.68
C PRO A 320 -37.23 -21.86 -10.61
N GLU A 321 -38.42 -22.14 -10.08
CA GLU A 321 -39.60 -22.48 -10.88
C GLU A 321 -40.25 -21.24 -11.52
N THR A 322 -40.50 -20.19 -10.73
CA THR A 322 -41.20 -18.98 -11.20
C THR A 322 -40.27 -17.85 -11.64
N GLY A 323 -39.02 -17.86 -11.20
CA GLY A 323 -38.06 -16.76 -11.42
C GLY A 323 -38.36 -15.50 -10.60
N LEU A 324 -39.33 -15.54 -9.68
CA LEU A 324 -39.68 -14.44 -8.78
C LEU A 324 -38.73 -14.38 -7.57
N TYR A 325 -38.55 -13.20 -6.99
CA TYR A 325 -37.72 -13.03 -5.80
C TYR A 325 -38.39 -13.66 -4.59
N CYS A 326 -37.63 -14.44 -3.84
CA CYS A 326 -38.15 -15.19 -2.70
C CYS A 326 -38.70 -14.27 -1.61
N ASN A 327 -38.08 -13.13 -1.36
CA ASN A 327 -38.58 -12.16 -0.38
C ASN A 327 -39.94 -11.56 -0.77
N ASP A 328 -40.25 -11.45 -2.07
CA ASP A 328 -41.56 -11.00 -2.55
C ASP A 328 -42.62 -12.11 -2.35
N LEU A 329 -42.27 -13.36 -2.65
CA LEU A 329 -43.16 -14.51 -2.42
C LEU A 329 -43.47 -14.73 -0.93
N ILE A 330 -42.45 -14.60 -0.08
CA ILE A 330 -42.56 -14.73 1.37
C ILE A 330 -43.41 -13.61 1.97
N ALA A 331 -43.40 -12.41 1.38
CA ALA A 331 -44.22 -11.29 1.85
C ALA A 331 -45.74 -11.56 1.72
N ASP A 332 -46.13 -12.46 0.80
CA ASP A 332 -47.52 -12.88 0.59
C ASP A 332 -47.95 -14.06 1.47
N PHE A 333 -47.05 -14.59 2.32
CA PHE A 333 -47.36 -15.70 3.22
C PHE A 333 -48.38 -15.32 4.28
N SER A 334 -49.05 -16.33 4.82
CA SER A 334 -50.06 -16.18 5.86
C SER A 334 -49.44 -15.58 7.13
N SER A 335 -50.02 -14.47 7.62
CA SER A 335 -49.59 -13.87 8.88
C SER A 335 -50.00 -14.75 10.06
N VAL A 336 -49.01 -15.30 10.77
CA VAL A 336 -49.19 -16.25 11.88
C VAL A 336 -48.44 -15.77 13.13
N GLY A 337 -48.87 -16.22 14.32
CA GLY A 337 -48.26 -15.82 15.59
C GLY A 337 -46.95 -16.55 15.92
N SER A 338 -46.72 -17.69 15.28
CA SER A 338 -45.49 -18.48 15.39
C SER A 338 -45.29 -19.34 14.14
N ILE A 339 -44.04 -19.76 13.88
CA ILE A 339 -43.72 -20.61 12.73
C ILE A 339 -44.48 -21.94 12.76
N GLN A 340 -44.84 -22.47 13.94
CA GLN A 340 -45.59 -23.72 14.08
C GLN A 340 -47.01 -23.63 13.50
N GLU A 341 -47.56 -22.42 13.37
CA GLU A 341 -48.89 -22.16 12.81
C GLU A 341 -48.84 -21.90 11.30
N MET A 342 -47.64 -21.78 10.72
CA MET A 342 -47.45 -21.51 9.29
C MET A 342 -47.98 -22.68 8.44
N PRO A 343 -48.74 -22.42 7.36
CA PRO A 343 -49.14 -23.45 6.42
C PRO A 343 -47.94 -24.26 5.92
N GLN A 344 -48.07 -25.59 5.91
CA GLN A 344 -46.97 -26.48 5.52
C GLN A 344 -46.48 -26.20 4.08
N SER A 345 -47.36 -25.76 3.17
CA SER A 345 -46.98 -25.37 1.81
C SER A 345 -46.12 -24.11 1.74
N GLU A 346 -46.28 -23.19 2.69
CA GLU A 346 -45.47 -21.97 2.78
C GLU A 346 -44.14 -22.27 3.49
N MET A 347 -44.20 -23.00 4.61
CA MET A 347 -43.01 -23.42 5.38
C MET A 347 -42.07 -24.28 4.54
N CYS A 348 -42.61 -25.21 3.76
CA CYS A 348 -41.85 -26.10 2.90
C CYS A 348 -41.68 -25.57 1.47
N SER A 349 -41.95 -24.29 1.25
CA SER A 349 -41.59 -23.66 -0.02
C SER A 349 -40.07 -23.57 -0.16
N GLU A 350 -39.58 -23.77 -1.38
CA GLU A 350 -38.14 -23.72 -1.67
C GLU A 350 -37.54 -22.37 -1.25
N CYS A 351 -38.25 -21.28 -1.49
CA CYS A 351 -37.83 -19.94 -1.08
C CYS A 351 -37.64 -19.78 0.42
N TYR A 352 -38.55 -20.30 1.25
CA TYR A 352 -38.45 -20.13 2.69
C TYR A 352 -37.31 -20.97 3.28
N ILE A 353 -37.19 -22.23 2.82
CA ILE A 353 -36.11 -23.14 3.20
C ILE A 353 -34.76 -22.54 2.81
N ASN A 354 -34.59 -22.18 1.53
CA ASN A 354 -33.32 -21.68 1.01
C ASN A 354 -32.94 -20.32 1.61
N ARG A 355 -33.90 -19.45 1.94
CA ARG A 355 -33.60 -18.18 2.63
C ARG A 355 -33.01 -18.43 4.01
N LEU A 356 -33.60 -19.31 4.82
CA LEU A 356 -33.06 -19.64 6.14
C LEU A 356 -31.70 -20.35 6.05
N ALA A 357 -31.56 -21.29 5.11
CA ALA A 357 -30.29 -22.00 4.87
C ALA A 357 -29.19 -21.02 4.41
N LEU A 358 -29.52 -20.05 3.58
CA LEU A 358 -28.58 -19.03 3.11
C LEU A 358 -28.16 -18.08 4.24
N MET A 359 -29.10 -17.68 5.10
CA MET A 359 -28.76 -16.93 6.33
C MET A 359 -27.80 -17.76 7.21
N GLN A 360 -28.09 -19.04 7.42
CA GLN A 360 -27.22 -19.95 8.18
C GLN A 360 -25.82 -20.08 7.57
N SER A 361 -25.69 -20.03 6.25
CA SER A 361 -24.40 -20.25 5.57
C SER A 361 -23.37 -19.12 5.80
N SER A 362 -23.80 -17.95 6.28
CA SER A 362 -22.93 -16.77 6.40
C SER A 362 -22.83 -16.27 7.84
N PRO A 363 -21.62 -16.11 8.39
CA PRO A 363 -21.42 -15.49 9.71
C PRO A 363 -21.67 -13.97 9.71
N TYR A 364 -21.96 -13.38 8.55
CA TYR A 364 -22.30 -11.97 8.41
C TYR A 364 -23.82 -11.73 8.36
N SER A 365 -24.64 -12.79 8.41
CA SER A 365 -26.09 -12.66 8.49
C SER A 365 -26.57 -12.40 9.93
N ILE A 366 -27.87 -12.16 10.11
CA ILE A 366 -28.51 -12.03 11.42
C ILE A 366 -28.88 -13.40 12.04
N TYR A 367 -28.44 -14.52 11.45
CA TYR A 367 -28.87 -15.86 11.88
C TYR A 367 -28.54 -16.12 13.36
N ASP A 368 -29.59 -16.12 14.19
CA ASP A 368 -29.54 -16.17 15.65
C ASP A 368 -30.25 -17.43 16.18
N ASP A 369 -30.42 -17.53 17.50
CA ASP A 369 -31.11 -18.67 18.13
C ASP A 369 -32.57 -18.84 17.66
N ASN A 370 -33.24 -17.75 17.26
CA ASN A 370 -34.60 -17.81 16.73
C ASN A 370 -34.58 -18.43 15.33
N TYR A 371 -33.74 -17.92 14.43
CA TYR A 371 -33.61 -18.46 13.08
C TYR A 371 -33.05 -19.90 13.06
N LYS A 372 -32.21 -20.26 14.03
CA LYS A 372 -31.79 -21.64 14.27
C LYS A 372 -32.97 -22.54 14.58
N SER A 373 -33.77 -22.16 15.56
CA SER A 373 -34.96 -22.90 15.96
C SER A 373 -35.96 -23.06 14.80
N ASP A 374 -36.11 -22.02 13.99
CA ASP A 374 -36.96 -22.03 12.80
C ASP A 374 -36.44 -23.01 11.75
N LEU A 375 -35.14 -22.96 11.41
CA LEU A 375 -34.55 -23.86 10.41
C LEU A 375 -34.59 -25.32 10.83
N GLU A 376 -34.34 -25.63 12.10
CA GLU A 376 -34.45 -26.99 12.64
C GLU A 376 -35.89 -27.54 12.53
N LEU A 377 -36.89 -26.70 12.81
CA LEU A 377 -38.29 -27.08 12.65
C LEU A 377 -38.65 -27.30 11.18
N VAL A 378 -38.21 -26.40 10.29
CA VAL A 378 -38.45 -26.48 8.85
C VAL A 378 -37.85 -27.76 8.29
N TYR A 379 -36.57 -28.04 8.56
CA TYR A 379 -35.91 -29.25 8.10
C TYR A 379 -36.61 -30.52 8.57
N LYS A 380 -36.98 -30.57 9.86
CA LYS A 380 -37.72 -31.70 10.42
C LYS A 380 -39.10 -31.88 9.77
N THR A 381 -39.82 -30.80 9.50
CA THR A 381 -41.21 -30.84 9.00
C THR A 381 -41.26 -31.12 7.50
N CYS A 382 -40.32 -30.57 6.75
CA CYS A 382 -40.27 -30.66 5.30
C CYS A 382 -39.45 -31.86 4.79
N GLY A 383 -38.72 -32.55 5.68
CA GLY A 383 -37.89 -33.70 5.32
C GLY A 383 -36.55 -33.31 4.69
N GLU A 384 -36.08 -32.10 4.96
CA GLU A 384 -34.81 -31.57 4.47
C GLU A 384 -33.68 -31.84 5.46
N THR A 385 -32.44 -31.75 4.98
CA THR A 385 -31.24 -31.93 5.81
C THR A 385 -30.19 -30.89 5.47
N GLY A 386 -29.55 -30.31 6.48
CA GLY A 386 -28.48 -29.33 6.30
C GLY A 386 -27.92 -28.85 7.65
N PRO A 387 -26.89 -27.99 7.62
CA PRO A 387 -26.38 -27.36 8.83
C PRO A 387 -27.39 -26.38 9.43
N THR A 388 -27.53 -26.40 10.76
CA THR A 388 -28.41 -25.48 11.51
C THR A 388 -27.67 -24.71 12.62
N ASP A 389 -26.40 -25.04 12.86
CA ASP A 389 -25.63 -24.37 13.88
C ASP A 389 -25.34 -22.91 13.49
N ILE A 390 -25.39 -22.02 14.48
CA ILE A 390 -25.04 -20.61 14.29
C ILE A 390 -23.56 -20.54 13.90
N PRO A 391 -23.20 -19.89 12.78
CA PRO A 391 -21.82 -19.71 12.38
C PRO A 391 -21.00 -19.02 13.48
N PRO A 392 -19.71 -19.36 13.62
CA PRO A 392 -18.84 -18.67 14.57
C PRO A 392 -18.85 -17.15 14.32
N PRO A 393 -18.93 -16.31 15.39
CA PRO A 393 -18.91 -14.88 15.23
C PRO A 393 -17.61 -14.41 14.60
N VAL A 394 -17.68 -13.42 13.72
CA VAL A 394 -16.49 -12.87 13.07
C VAL A 394 -15.75 -12.01 14.08
N SER A 395 -14.63 -12.53 14.59
CA SER A 395 -13.79 -11.88 15.60
C SER A 395 -12.49 -11.40 14.94
N PRO A 396 -11.94 -10.23 15.32
CA PRO A 396 -10.61 -9.84 14.90
C PRO A 396 -9.64 -10.92 15.37
N GLY A 397 -9.03 -11.62 14.41
CA GLY A 397 -8.00 -12.61 14.70
C GLY A 397 -6.87 -11.92 15.47
N SER A 398 -6.76 -12.21 16.76
CA SER A 398 -5.64 -11.76 17.57
C SER A 398 -4.45 -12.68 17.28
N GLU A 399 -3.62 -12.31 16.31
CA GLU A 399 -2.22 -12.74 16.33
C GLU A 399 -1.38 -11.61 16.91
N GLU A 400 -1.12 -11.71 18.22
CA GLU A 400 -0.01 -11.02 18.86
C GLU A 400 1.29 -11.48 18.18
N GLY A 401 1.78 -10.71 17.21
CA GLY A 401 3.19 -10.78 16.86
C GLY A 401 4.02 -10.40 18.09
N PRO A 402 5.20 -11.01 18.32
CA PRO A 402 6.03 -10.68 19.48
C PRO A 402 6.33 -9.18 19.46
N THR A 403 5.88 -8.47 20.50
CA THR A 403 6.14 -7.05 20.66
C THR A 403 7.66 -6.88 20.76
N LEU A 404 8.27 -6.31 19.72
CA LEU A 404 9.70 -5.97 19.72
C LEU A 404 9.95 -4.97 20.85
N CYS A 405 10.52 -5.44 21.96
CA CYS A 405 10.91 -4.58 23.07
C CYS A 405 12.31 -4.04 22.85
N LEU A 406 12.42 -2.84 22.28
CA LEU A 406 13.72 -2.22 21.89
C LEU A 406 14.71 -2.09 23.05
N SER A 407 14.25 -1.97 24.30
CA SER A 407 15.12 -1.91 25.47
C SER A 407 15.56 -3.28 25.98
N GLU A 408 14.91 -4.36 25.51
CA GLU A 408 14.96 -5.73 26.03
C GLU A 408 14.60 -5.84 27.53
N LYS A 409 14.05 -4.79 28.13
CA LYS A 409 13.68 -4.72 29.55
C LYS A 409 12.18 -4.80 29.72
N TRP A 410 11.75 -5.62 30.66
CA TRP A 410 10.36 -5.86 30.99
C TRP A 410 10.08 -5.54 32.46
N HIS A 411 8.86 -5.09 32.75
CA HIS A 411 8.37 -4.85 34.10
C HIS A 411 7.06 -5.62 34.32
N THR A 412 7.06 -6.53 35.29
CA THR A 412 5.86 -7.26 35.69
C THR A 412 5.18 -6.57 36.87
N ILE A 413 3.90 -6.22 36.72
CA ILE A 413 3.08 -5.63 37.78
C ILE A 413 2.93 -6.63 38.94
N SER A 414 3.78 -6.50 39.97
CA SER A 414 3.80 -7.44 41.11
C SER A 414 4.19 -6.80 42.45
N GLN A 415 4.45 -5.48 42.50
CA GLN A 415 5.00 -4.78 43.68
C GLN A 415 4.40 -3.38 43.93
N GLY A 416 3.07 -3.24 43.94
CA GLY A 416 2.43 -2.03 44.46
C GLY A 416 2.52 -0.78 43.56
N ALA A 417 2.84 -0.96 42.27
CA ALA A 417 2.71 0.05 41.24
C ALA A 417 1.67 -0.43 40.21
N SER A 418 0.47 0.15 40.23
CA SER A 418 -0.66 -0.24 39.37
C SER A 418 -0.99 0.83 38.33
N SER A 419 -0.10 1.80 38.12
CA SER A 419 -0.32 2.90 37.17
C SER A 419 0.92 3.18 36.33
N CYS A 420 0.71 3.68 35.11
CA CYS A 420 1.78 4.11 34.21
C CYS A 420 2.71 5.11 34.89
N LYS A 421 2.18 6.04 35.70
CA LYS A 421 3.00 6.98 36.47
C LYS A 421 3.94 6.29 37.46
N GLN A 422 3.43 5.32 38.23
CA GLN A 422 4.26 4.60 39.21
C GLN A 422 5.32 3.75 38.53
N VAL A 423 4.93 2.98 37.50
CA VAL A 423 5.86 2.17 36.72
C VAL A 423 6.90 3.06 36.04
N ALA A 424 6.49 4.17 35.45
CA ALA A 424 7.39 5.12 34.80
C ALA A 424 8.37 5.77 35.77
N SER A 425 7.90 6.14 36.97
CA SER A 425 8.75 6.68 38.03
C SER A 425 9.79 5.67 38.53
N ILE A 426 9.43 4.40 38.68
CA ILE A 426 10.34 3.35 39.16
C ILE A 426 11.43 3.05 38.12
N ASN A 427 11.06 3.08 36.83
CA ASN A 427 11.94 2.68 35.74
C ASN A 427 12.62 3.86 35.02
N ASN A 428 12.43 5.08 35.54
CA ASN A 428 12.98 6.32 34.99
C ASN A 428 12.64 6.52 33.50
N VAL A 429 11.37 6.32 33.13
CA VAL A 429 10.86 6.48 31.76
C VAL A 429 9.74 7.52 31.70
N SER A 430 9.38 7.98 30.50
CA SER A 430 8.17 8.80 30.32
C SER A 430 6.92 7.93 30.43
N SER A 431 5.88 8.45 31.08
CA SER A 431 4.63 7.72 31.26
C SER A 431 3.85 7.57 29.94
N VAL A 432 3.95 8.54 29.03
CA VAL A 432 3.38 8.43 27.67
C VAL A 432 4.16 7.42 26.84
N ALA A 433 5.50 7.44 26.88
CA ALA A 433 6.31 6.47 26.13
C ALA A 433 6.05 5.03 26.59
N LEU A 434 5.85 4.83 27.90
CA LEU A 434 5.47 3.53 28.46
C LEU A 434 4.11 3.05 27.92
N TYR A 435 3.11 3.93 27.87
CA TYR A 435 1.82 3.61 27.26
C TYR A 435 1.94 3.31 25.76
N SER A 436 2.64 4.15 25.01
CA SER A 436 2.77 4.02 23.55
C SER A 436 3.44 2.71 23.12
N MET A 437 4.30 2.13 23.96
CA MET A 437 4.97 0.85 23.69
C MET A 437 4.20 -0.38 24.20
N ASN A 438 3.11 -0.17 24.95
CA ASN A 438 2.33 -1.25 25.56
C ASN A 438 0.85 -1.09 25.21
N PRO A 439 0.43 -1.47 23.98
CA PRO A 439 -0.96 -1.31 23.53
C PRO A 439 -1.97 -2.13 24.35
N GLN A 440 -1.51 -3.10 25.13
CA GLN A 440 -2.31 -3.87 26.07
C GLN A 440 -2.75 -3.07 27.31
N ILE A 441 -2.17 -1.89 27.56
CA ILE A 441 -2.61 -1.02 28.66
C ILE A 441 -3.92 -0.34 28.26
N PHE A 442 -5.03 -0.79 28.84
CA PHE A 442 -6.34 -0.17 28.64
C PHE A 442 -6.56 1.07 29.51
N ASP A 443 -6.09 1.04 30.75
CA ASP A 443 -6.18 2.15 31.72
C ASP A 443 -4.85 2.33 32.46
N CYS A 444 -4.20 3.45 32.19
CA CYS A 444 -2.92 3.81 32.81
C CYS A 444 -3.04 4.12 34.31
N ASN A 445 -4.24 4.28 34.87
CA ASN A 445 -4.44 4.45 36.31
C ASN A 445 -4.63 3.12 37.05
N SER A 446 -4.94 2.04 36.34
CA SER A 446 -5.25 0.74 36.92
C SER A 446 -4.86 -0.42 36.00
N ILE A 447 -3.57 -0.77 36.03
CA ILE A 447 -2.98 -1.88 35.28
C ILE A 447 -3.15 -3.18 36.09
N PRO A 448 -3.69 -4.27 35.50
CA PRO A 448 -3.87 -5.54 36.20
C PRO A 448 -2.56 -6.17 36.70
N ASP A 449 -2.64 -6.89 37.83
CA ASP A 449 -1.52 -7.66 38.36
C ASP A 449 -1.05 -8.74 37.36
N ASN A 450 0.25 -9.05 37.41
CA ASN A 450 0.96 -9.95 36.50
C ASN A 450 0.99 -9.51 35.03
N THR A 451 0.56 -8.29 34.70
CA THR A 451 0.78 -7.72 33.36
C THR A 451 2.27 -7.48 33.16
N GLU A 452 2.82 -7.98 32.05
CA GLU A 452 4.19 -7.72 31.63
C GLU A 452 4.23 -6.53 30.66
N LEU A 453 5.04 -5.52 30.99
CA LEU A 453 5.15 -4.28 30.23
C LEU A 453 6.57 -4.13 29.68
N CYS A 454 6.71 -3.92 28.37
CA CYS A 454 7.98 -3.53 27.77
C CYS A 454 8.34 -2.12 28.23
N LEU A 455 9.53 -1.94 28.80
CA LEU A 455 9.99 -0.62 29.20
C LEU A 455 10.55 0.11 27.98
N PRO A 456 10.19 1.37 27.72
CA PRO A 456 10.93 2.20 26.76
C PRO A 456 12.35 2.44 27.27
N LEU A 457 13.22 2.98 26.41
CA LEU A 457 14.56 3.41 26.83
C LEU A 457 14.45 4.42 27.98
N SER A 458 15.22 4.21 29.05
CA SER A 458 15.18 5.06 30.26
C SER A 458 15.60 6.49 29.93
N CYS A 459 14.85 7.49 30.37
CA CYS A 459 15.28 8.88 30.32
C CYS A 459 16.55 9.06 31.16
N GLY A 460 17.50 9.90 30.74
CA GLY A 460 18.62 10.30 31.62
C GLY A 460 18.14 11.00 32.90
N ARG A 461 17.01 11.72 32.80
CA ARG A 461 16.32 12.40 33.90
C ARG A 461 14.83 12.48 33.57
N ILE A 462 13.97 12.31 34.56
CA ILE A 462 12.52 12.57 34.45
C ILE A 462 12.13 13.82 35.23
N ILE A 463 11.11 14.54 34.75
CA ILE A 463 10.47 15.65 35.45
C ILE A 463 8.96 15.43 35.49
N SER A 464 8.32 15.97 36.53
CA SER A 464 6.87 15.99 36.64
C SER A 464 6.31 17.34 36.25
N TYR A 465 5.13 17.37 35.65
CA TYR A 465 4.42 18.61 35.29
C TYR A 465 2.98 18.62 35.82
N THR A 466 2.35 19.79 35.76
CA THR A 466 0.98 20.09 36.20
C THR A 466 0.17 20.70 35.05
N ASP A 467 -1.14 20.88 35.25
CA ASP A 467 -2.03 21.46 34.24
C ASP A 467 -1.80 22.96 34.00
N GLN A 468 -0.98 23.62 34.84
CA GLN A 468 -0.60 25.03 34.70
C GLN A 468 0.78 25.22 34.07
N ASP A 469 1.52 24.14 33.85
CA ASP A 469 2.89 24.24 33.34
C ASP A 469 2.92 24.53 31.83
N THR A 470 3.86 25.39 31.43
CA THR A 470 4.17 25.67 30.03
C THR A 470 5.53 25.10 29.66
N CYS A 471 5.79 24.85 28.38
CA CYS A 471 7.10 24.35 27.94
C CYS A 471 8.24 25.26 28.43
N SER A 472 8.10 26.57 28.24
CA SER A 472 9.10 27.55 28.68
C SER A 472 9.25 27.61 30.21
N GLY A 473 8.17 27.39 30.96
CA GLY A 473 8.20 27.31 32.41
C GLY A 473 8.95 26.07 32.90
N LEU A 474 8.65 24.91 32.33
CA LEU A 474 9.33 23.64 32.64
C LEU A 474 10.80 23.69 32.27
N GLU A 475 11.11 24.24 31.09
CA GLU A 475 12.50 24.38 30.63
C GLU A 475 13.31 25.27 31.58
N ALA A 476 12.76 26.43 31.95
CA ALA A 476 13.41 27.33 32.90
C ALA A 476 13.53 26.75 34.31
N ALA A 477 12.53 26.00 34.78
CA ALA A 477 12.52 25.42 36.12
C ALA A 477 13.48 24.22 36.28
N HIS A 478 13.87 23.59 35.17
CA HIS A 478 14.67 22.37 35.17
C HIS A 478 16.03 22.49 34.45
N ASP A 479 16.46 23.73 34.18
CA ASP A 479 17.72 24.06 33.51
C ASP A 479 17.84 23.35 32.13
N LEU A 480 16.78 23.41 31.33
CA LEU A 480 16.75 22.88 29.96
C LEU A 480 16.87 24.01 28.93
N GLU A 481 17.35 23.68 27.73
CA GLU A 481 17.37 24.62 26.61
C GLU A 481 15.97 24.79 26.01
N PRO A 482 15.66 25.97 25.42
CA PRO A 482 14.39 26.16 24.72
C PRO A 482 14.17 25.11 23.63
N GLY A 483 13.10 24.32 23.74
CA GLY A 483 12.76 23.22 22.82
C GLY A 483 13.10 21.82 23.34
N ASP A 484 13.81 21.70 24.46
CA ASP A 484 14.25 20.41 25.00
C ASP A 484 13.07 19.54 25.48
N VAL A 485 12.02 20.15 26.02
CA VAL A 485 10.83 19.40 26.45
C VAL A 485 10.23 18.64 25.27
N GLN A 486 10.11 19.27 24.11
CA GLN A 486 9.59 18.64 22.89
C GLN A 486 10.63 17.71 22.26
N ARG A 487 11.92 18.08 22.31
CA ARG A 487 13.02 17.25 21.80
C ARG A 487 13.03 15.87 22.48
N PHE A 488 12.85 15.83 23.79
CA PHE A 488 12.85 14.57 24.55
C PHE A 488 11.47 13.92 24.63
N ASN A 489 10.40 14.65 24.31
CA ASN A 489 9.01 14.17 24.33
C ASN A 489 8.27 14.65 23.06
N PRO A 490 8.48 14.01 21.89
CA PRO A 490 7.99 14.51 20.61
C PRO A 490 6.45 14.61 20.46
N TRP A 491 5.71 13.99 21.37
CA TRP A 491 4.25 14.08 21.44
C TRP A 491 3.77 15.42 22.02
N VAL A 492 4.63 16.16 22.72
CA VAL A 492 4.30 17.46 23.33
C VAL A 492 4.23 18.51 22.24
N TYR A 493 3.11 19.24 22.18
CA TYR A 493 2.93 20.31 21.21
C TYR A 493 3.91 21.45 21.45
N ARG A 494 4.17 22.25 20.41
CA ARG A 494 5.10 23.37 20.48
C ARG A 494 4.76 24.35 21.61
N ASP A 495 3.48 24.50 21.94
CA ASP A 495 2.97 25.36 23.00
C ASP A 495 2.65 24.64 24.33
N CYS A 496 2.96 23.34 24.45
CA CYS A 496 2.60 22.48 25.59
C CYS A 496 1.09 22.42 25.91
N SER A 497 0.21 22.86 25.00
CA SER A 497 -1.23 22.92 25.26
C SER A 497 -1.88 21.55 25.51
N ASN A 498 -1.25 20.47 25.04
CA ASN A 498 -1.74 19.11 25.23
C ASN A 498 -1.27 18.44 26.53
N LEU A 499 -0.46 19.11 27.35
CA LEU A 499 0.00 18.56 28.63
C LEU A 499 -1.17 18.36 29.60
N SER A 500 -2.10 19.32 29.70
CA SER A 500 -3.25 19.24 30.63
C SER A 500 -4.08 17.99 30.41
N ASP A 501 -4.40 17.69 29.15
CA ASP A 501 -5.25 16.56 28.77
C ASP A 501 -4.53 15.23 28.98
N ALA A 502 -3.21 15.21 28.83
CA ALA A 502 -2.40 14.01 29.01
C ALA A 502 -2.33 13.53 30.47
N ILE A 503 -2.43 14.43 31.46
CA ILE A 503 -2.30 14.08 32.89
C ILE A 503 -3.34 13.04 33.32
N GLY A 504 -4.59 13.24 32.92
CA GLY A 504 -5.72 12.42 33.37
C GLY A 504 -5.64 10.98 32.87
N PHE A 505 -4.95 10.75 31.74
CA PHE A 505 -4.89 9.46 31.09
C PHE A 505 -3.51 8.81 31.23
N PHE A 506 -2.42 9.49 30.86
CA PHE A 506 -1.09 8.88 30.84
C PHE A 506 -0.29 9.09 32.14
N GLY A 507 -0.73 9.98 33.03
CA GLY A 507 0.09 10.51 34.12
C GLY A 507 0.93 11.72 33.69
N ASN A 508 1.88 12.12 34.53
CA ASN A 508 2.54 13.43 34.41
C ASN A 508 4.07 13.40 34.44
N LEU A 509 4.70 12.40 33.79
CA LEU A 509 6.16 12.25 33.76
C LEU A 509 6.74 12.40 32.35
N LEU A 510 7.65 13.36 32.19
CA LEU A 510 8.37 13.66 30.95
C LEU A 510 9.85 13.30 31.07
N CYS A 511 10.49 12.94 29.96
CA CYS A 511 11.95 12.94 29.89
C CYS A 511 12.47 14.39 29.88
N ALA A 512 13.49 14.68 30.67
CA ALA A 512 14.22 15.96 30.72
C ALA A 512 15.70 15.80 30.32
N ALA A 513 16.00 14.71 29.60
CA ALA A 513 17.27 14.37 29.00
C ALA A 513 17.02 13.29 27.93
N PRO A 514 17.98 13.03 27.02
CA PRO A 514 17.85 11.96 26.03
C PRO A 514 17.53 10.60 26.66
N GLN A 515 16.73 9.82 25.95
CA GLN A 515 16.48 8.41 26.29
C GLN A 515 17.78 7.61 26.08
N ASN A 516 18.05 6.67 26.99
CA ASN A 516 19.31 5.93 27.14
C ASN A 516 20.51 6.75 27.62
N GLY A 517 20.28 7.94 28.18
CA GLY A 517 21.31 8.84 28.71
C GLY A 517 21.98 9.69 27.64
N GLU A 518 22.80 10.66 28.07
CA GLU A 518 23.70 11.35 27.15
C GLU A 518 24.81 10.37 26.72
N TYR A 519 25.06 10.29 25.42
CA TYR A 519 26.19 9.54 24.89
C TYR A 519 27.49 10.15 25.45
N VAL A 520 28.10 9.46 26.41
CA VAL A 520 29.42 9.83 26.92
C VAL A 520 30.46 9.27 25.96
N HIS A 521 31.02 10.15 25.14
CA HIS A 521 32.09 9.81 24.20
C HIS A 521 33.32 9.29 24.98
N GLY A 522 33.48 7.96 25.03
CA GLY A 522 34.64 7.32 25.68
C GLY A 522 35.90 7.28 24.80
N GLY A 523 35.80 7.73 23.55
CA GLY A 523 36.90 7.82 22.60
C GLY A 523 37.45 9.25 22.44
N PRO A 524 38.71 9.41 22.00
CA PRO A 524 39.32 10.72 21.80
C PRO A 524 38.65 11.42 20.61
N GLY A 525 37.68 12.29 20.88
CA GLY A 525 36.99 13.09 19.88
C GLY A 525 35.88 13.90 20.55
N SER A 526 35.98 15.22 20.52
CA SER A 526 34.97 16.08 21.13
C SER A 526 33.72 16.14 20.24
N GLY A 527 32.59 15.68 20.80
CA GLY A 527 31.21 16.08 20.48
C GLY A 527 30.89 16.46 19.03
N GLY A 528 30.32 15.51 18.28
CA GLY A 528 29.67 15.77 17.00
C GLY A 528 28.63 14.70 16.69
N ASP A 529 27.43 15.14 16.34
CA ASP A 529 26.26 14.35 15.95
C ASP A 529 26.53 13.48 14.70
N THR A 530 26.22 12.19 14.78
CA THR A 530 26.56 11.15 13.80
C THR A 530 25.63 11.05 12.58
N VAL A 531 24.64 11.94 12.43
CA VAL A 531 23.67 11.91 11.30
C VAL A 531 23.76 13.09 10.35
N THR A 532 24.65 14.05 10.58
CA THR A 532 24.91 15.16 9.64
C THR A 532 26.40 15.24 9.30
N PRO A 533 26.79 15.32 8.00
CA PRO A 533 28.15 15.66 7.64
C PRO A 533 28.47 17.04 8.24
N HIS A 534 29.48 17.10 9.11
CA HIS A 534 29.95 18.38 9.63
C HIS A 534 30.36 19.27 8.45
N PRO A 535 29.81 20.49 8.27
CA PRO A 535 30.05 21.32 7.08
C PRO A 535 31.47 21.89 6.93
N GLY A 536 32.48 21.33 7.63
CA GLY A 536 33.83 21.89 7.74
C GLY A 536 34.99 20.91 7.63
N GLY A 537 34.75 19.59 7.60
CA GLY A 537 35.82 18.59 7.46
C GLY A 537 36.03 18.20 6.00
N THR A 538 37.15 18.60 5.39
CA THR A 538 37.47 18.24 3.98
C THR A 538 38.10 16.84 3.85
N GLY A 539 38.47 16.19 4.95
CA GLY A 539 39.27 14.96 4.96
C GLY A 539 40.76 15.17 4.71
N TYR A 540 41.19 16.40 4.42
CA TYR A 540 42.59 16.75 4.15
C TYR A 540 43.27 17.42 5.36
N THR A 541 44.59 17.39 5.36
CA THR A 541 45.45 18.12 6.29
C THR A 541 46.34 19.12 5.55
N SER A 542 46.91 20.11 6.24
CA SER A 542 47.73 21.14 5.60
C SER A 542 49.21 20.76 5.48
N PHE A 543 49.72 19.89 6.36
CA PHE A 543 51.14 19.53 6.41
C PHE A 543 51.31 18.05 6.77
N PRO A 544 52.31 17.36 6.19
CA PRO A 544 52.58 15.97 6.55
C PRO A 544 53.23 15.90 7.94
N ILE A 545 52.98 14.78 8.64
CA ILE A 545 53.64 14.42 9.89
C ILE A 545 54.25 13.02 9.76
N ASP A 546 55.32 12.76 10.52
CA ASP A 546 55.96 11.45 10.51
C ASP A 546 54.98 10.35 11.02
N PRO A 547 55.03 9.15 10.42
CA PRO A 547 54.22 8.01 10.86
C PRO A 547 54.59 7.57 12.28
N PRO A 548 53.67 6.93 13.02
CA PRO A 548 53.95 6.46 14.37
C PRO A 548 55.15 5.48 14.41
N ASN A 549 56.17 5.79 15.23
CA ASN A 549 57.42 5.02 15.33
C ASN A 549 57.26 3.53 15.69
N ASN A 550 56.10 3.13 16.22
CA ASN A 550 55.80 1.77 16.68
C ASN A 550 54.87 0.98 15.74
N ALA A 551 54.58 1.49 14.54
CA ALA A 551 53.68 0.85 13.59
C ALA A 551 54.33 0.71 12.22
N THR A 552 54.00 -0.38 11.50
CA THR A 552 54.48 -0.59 10.13
C THR A 552 53.55 0.16 9.17
N ILE A 553 54.07 1.03 8.31
CA ILE A 553 53.22 1.70 7.30
C ILE A 553 52.66 0.64 6.34
N ALA A 554 51.35 0.67 6.12
CA ALA A 554 50.72 -0.26 5.17
C ALA A 554 51.25 -0.04 3.75
N GLU A 555 51.28 -1.13 2.96
CA GLU A 555 51.86 -1.07 1.62
C GLU A 555 51.11 -0.07 0.73
N GLY A 556 51.86 0.77 0.02
CA GLY A 556 51.33 1.78 -0.88
C GLY A 556 50.76 3.03 -0.19
N THR A 557 50.67 3.08 1.14
CA THR A 557 50.15 4.25 1.85
C THR A 557 51.01 5.49 1.61
N THR A 558 50.37 6.62 1.30
CA THR A 558 51.08 7.89 1.06
C THR A 558 51.82 8.37 2.31
N THR A 559 53.05 8.86 2.14
CA THR A 559 53.82 9.52 3.21
C THR A 559 53.48 11.00 3.33
N LYS A 560 52.76 11.58 2.36
CA LYS A 560 52.20 12.93 2.43
C LYS A 560 50.92 12.94 3.28
N CYS A 561 51.09 12.57 4.55
CA CYS A 561 49.98 12.33 5.46
C CYS A 561 50.11 13.16 6.73
N GLY A 562 49.13 14.02 7.02
CA GLY A 562 49.10 14.83 8.23
C GLY A 562 48.35 14.18 9.40
N ARG A 563 47.78 12.98 9.20
CA ARG A 563 47.10 12.21 10.25
C ARG A 563 47.19 10.70 9.97
N TRP A 564 47.72 9.96 10.92
CA TRP A 564 47.89 8.51 10.82
C TRP A 564 46.94 7.77 11.76
N HIS A 565 46.38 6.65 11.29
CA HIS A 565 45.63 5.71 12.11
C HIS A 565 46.35 4.36 12.16
N VAL A 566 46.61 3.85 13.36
CA VAL A 566 47.19 2.50 13.54
C VAL A 566 46.04 1.52 13.79
N SER A 567 45.87 0.54 12.90
CA SER A 567 44.77 -0.42 13.00
C SER A 567 44.86 -1.25 14.28
N ALA A 568 43.76 -1.29 15.03
CA ALA A 568 43.56 -2.06 16.26
C ALA A 568 42.49 -3.14 16.08
N GLU A 569 42.42 -4.08 17.04
CA GLU A 569 41.43 -5.16 17.01
C GLU A 569 40.01 -4.56 17.10
N GLY A 570 39.14 -4.93 16.16
CA GLY A 570 37.78 -4.40 16.05
C GLY A 570 37.63 -3.16 15.17
N ASP A 571 38.73 -2.65 14.58
CA ASP A 571 38.63 -1.58 13.59
C ASP A 571 37.93 -2.04 12.30
N SER A 572 37.21 -1.10 11.69
CA SER A 572 36.69 -1.20 10.34
C SER A 572 37.02 0.08 9.58
N CYS A 573 37.04 0.04 8.24
CA CYS A 573 37.28 1.27 7.49
C CYS A 573 36.21 2.34 7.79
N ALA A 574 34.98 1.93 8.07
CA ALA A 574 33.93 2.85 8.49
C ALA A 574 34.27 3.56 9.81
N THR A 575 34.70 2.84 10.84
CA THR A 575 35.06 3.44 12.14
C THR A 575 36.29 4.34 12.04
N ILE A 576 37.28 3.97 11.22
CA ILE A 576 38.49 4.78 10.98
C ILE A 576 38.12 6.08 10.26
N CYS A 577 37.38 5.99 9.16
CA CYS A 577 36.91 7.15 8.39
C CYS A 577 36.11 8.13 9.25
N LEU A 578 35.20 7.59 10.07
CA LEU A 578 34.40 8.38 11.01
C LEU A 578 35.25 9.08 12.06
N SER A 579 36.21 8.36 12.69
CA SER A 579 37.09 8.96 13.71
C SER A 579 38.06 10.00 13.15
N SER A 580 38.36 9.93 11.85
CA SER A 580 39.36 10.75 11.18
C SER A 580 38.77 11.83 10.28
N ASP A 581 37.44 12.00 10.26
CA ASP A 581 36.74 12.98 9.41
C ASP A 581 37.14 12.88 7.92
N ILE A 582 37.38 11.66 7.42
CA ILE A 582 37.82 11.40 6.04
C ILE A 582 36.77 10.57 5.30
N ASN A 583 36.47 10.93 4.05
CA ASN A 583 35.59 10.13 3.21
C ASN A 583 36.31 8.84 2.79
N ILE A 584 35.59 7.72 2.77
CA ILE A 584 36.10 6.41 2.41
C ILE A 584 36.81 6.34 1.05
N ALA A 585 36.36 7.11 0.06
CA ALA A 585 37.02 7.17 -1.25
C ALA A 585 38.43 7.77 -1.14
N LEU A 586 38.60 8.84 -0.37
CA LEU A 586 39.91 9.47 -0.13
C LEU A 586 40.78 8.58 0.76
N PHE A 587 40.20 7.90 1.75
CA PHE A 587 40.94 6.98 2.61
C PHE A 587 41.50 5.79 1.83
N ILE A 588 40.72 5.17 0.94
CA ILE A 588 41.19 4.08 0.07
C ILE A 588 42.24 4.60 -0.92
N ALA A 589 42.03 5.76 -1.52
CA ALA A 589 42.97 6.34 -2.48
C ALA A 589 44.35 6.65 -1.85
N ALA A 590 44.37 7.14 -0.60
CA ALA A 590 45.60 7.37 0.17
C ALA A 590 46.25 6.08 0.70
N ASN A 591 45.54 4.93 0.65
CA ASN A 591 45.97 3.63 1.17
C ASN A 591 45.63 2.48 0.20
N PRO A 592 46.34 2.33 -0.92
CA PRO A 592 46.02 1.36 -1.98
C PRO A 592 45.99 -0.11 -1.55
N SER A 593 46.65 -0.48 -0.45
CA SER A 593 46.57 -1.85 0.12
C SER A 593 45.17 -2.21 0.63
N LEU A 594 44.25 -1.25 0.75
CA LEU A 594 42.86 -1.48 1.15
C LEU A 594 41.94 -1.89 -0.01
N GLY A 595 42.48 -2.05 -1.23
CA GLY A 595 41.72 -2.42 -2.43
C GLY A 595 41.19 -1.20 -3.18
N SER A 596 40.30 -1.42 -4.15
CA SER A 596 39.66 -0.35 -4.95
C SER A 596 38.18 -0.17 -4.66
N GLU A 597 37.59 -1.06 -3.85
CA GLU A 597 36.15 -1.12 -3.56
C GLU A 597 35.89 -1.04 -2.04
N TYR A 598 34.80 -0.37 -1.65
CA TYR A 598 34.43 -0.19 -0.24
C TYR A 598 34.27 -1.52 0.52
N SER A 599 33.67 -2.52 -0.13
CA SER A 599 33.37 -3.82 0.48
C SER A 599 34.61 -4.59 0.92
N GLU A 600 35.77 -4.29 0.33
CA GLU A 600 37.03 -5.00 0.56
C GLU A 600 37.93 -4.29 1.58
N CYS A 601 37.66 -3.01 1.85
CA CYS A 601 38.50 -2.16 2.69
C CYS A 601 38.68 -2.74 4.10
N THR A 602 37.58 -3.06 4.78
CA THR A 602 37.63 -3.56 6.17
C THR A 602 38.35 -4.90 6.28
N SER A 603 38.16 -5.81 5.31
CA SER A 603 38.84 -7.10 5.31
C SER A 603 40.33 -7.01 4.96
N SER A 604 40.77 -5.88 4.39
CA SER A 604 42.16 -5.63 3.98
C SER A 604 42.98 -4.88 5.04
N LEU A 605 42.36 -4.52 6.17
CA LEU A 605 43.07 -3.95 7.31
C LEU A 605 43.99 -5.00 7.95
N VAL A 606 45.25 -4.62 8.13
CA VAL A 606 46.25 -5.43 8.81
C VAL A 606 46.48 -4.85 10.19
N LEU A 607 46.18 -5.64 11.21
CA LEU A 607 46.33 -5.26 12.62
C LEU A 607 47.76 -4.77 12.90
N GLY A 608 47.88 -3.59 13.51
CA GLY A 608 49.15 -2.95 13.84
C GLY A 608 49.80 -2.14 12.71
N ASN A 609 49.23 -2.14 11.50
CA ASN A 609 49.71 -1.27 10.43
C ASN A 609 49.16 0.15 10.56
N ALA A 610 49.96 1.13 10.13
CA ALA A 610 49.60 2.54 10.04
C ALA A 610 49.07 2.87 8.64
N TYR A 611 47.89 3.49 8.60
CA TYR A 611 47.20 3.98 7.41
C TYR A 611 47.07 5.50 7.46
N CYS A 612 47.13 6.15 6.31
CA CYS A 612 46.94 7.59 6.21
C CYS A 612 45.45 7.93 6.32
N SER A 613 45.03 8.54 7.42
CA SER A 613 43.63 8.93 7.66
C SER A 613 43.37 10.43 7.47
N GLY A 614 44.37 11.18 6.98
CA GLY A 614 44.26 12.59 6.60
C GLY A 614 45.39 13.01 5.68
N PRO A 615 45.33 12.70 4.37
CA PRO A 615 46.35 13.11 3.41
C PRO A 615 46.45 14.63 3.29
N THR A 616 47.60 15.14 2.88
CA THR A 616 47.73 16.58 2.59
C THR A 616 47.04 16.94 1.27
N TYR A 617 46.73 18.21 1.03
CA TYR A 617 46.08 18.62 -0.23
C TYR A 617 46.87 18.28 -1.50
N ASP A 618 48.19 18.12 -1.39
CA ASP A 618 49.14 17.79 -2.46
C ASP A 618 49.58 16.32 -2.45
N TRP A 619 48.82 15.43 -1.81
CA TRP A 619 49.22 14.03 -1.60
C TRP A 619 49.40 13.23 -2.90
N GLU A 620 48.74 13.64 -3.98
CA GLU A 620 48.84 13.06 -5.33
C GLU A 620 50.01 13.64 -6.15
N ASP A 621 50.60 14.77 -5.74
CA ASP A 621 51.65 15.43 -6.51
C ASP A 621 52.96 14.64 -6.41
N THR A 622 53.38 14.05 -7.54
CA THR A 622 54.59 13.24 -7.67
C THR A 622 55.87 14.06 -7.94
N GLU A 623 55.91 15.36 -7.61
CA GLU A 623 57.14 16.13 -7.74
C GLU A 623 58.14 15.72 -6.65
N GLU A 624 59.07 14.82 -7.02
CA GLU A 624 60.35 14.60 -6.34
C GLU A 624 61.10 15.94 -6.23
N LEU A 625 61.46 16.33 -5.01
CA LEU A 625 62.59 17.24 -4.75
C LEU A 625 63.82 16.43 -4.36
#